data_AF-A0AB39XQ07-F1
#
_entry.id   AF-A0AB39XQ07-F1
#
_cell.length_a   1.000
_cell.length_b   1.000
_cell.length_c   1.000
_cell.angle_alpha   90.00
_cell.angle_beta   90.00
_cell.angle_gamma   90.00
#
_symmetry.space_group_name_H-M   'P 1'
#
loop_
_entity.id
_entity.type
_entity.pdbx_description
1 polymer ?
#
loop_
_entity_poly.entity_id
_entity_poly.type
_entity_poly.pdbx_seq_one_letter_code
_entity_poly.pdbx_strand_id
1 'polypeptide(L)'
;MTETARSTKEWIGKTPDTRPPPHVRLRIFERYKGKCHWSGITIRPGDHWDVDHVIALINGGENREGNMAPILRGKPHKEKTAQDVAEKSRVYRKRAAHLGLTKPRQKIKSRGFEKVPEQRRASSPIEKWRGF
;
A
#
# COMPACT_ATOMS: atom_id res chain seq x y z
N MET A 1 11.16 0.67 38.91
CA MET A 1 11.93 1.89 39.22
C MET A 1 10.96 3.04 39.10
N THR A 2 10.56 3.60 40.23
CA THR A 2 9.58 4.69 40.32
C THR A 2 10.23 5.97 39.82
N GLU A 3 9.87 6.38 38.62
CA GLU A 3 10.55 7.40 37.85
C GLU A 3 10.01 8.79 38.24
N THR A 4 10.81 9.52 39.04
CA THR A 4 10.55 10.93 39.35
C THR A 4 11.02 11.80 38.18
N ALA A 5 10.39 11.66 37.01
CA ALA A 5 10.65 12.49 35.84
C ALA A 5 9.55 13.55 35.67
N ARG A 6 9.94 14.80 35.35
CA ARG A 6 8.98 15.86 35.01
C ARG A 6 8.17 15.42 33.79
N SER A 7 6.87 15.74 33.77
CA SER A 7 6.04 15.46 32.59
C SER A 7 6.65 16.13 31.36
N THR A 8 7.04 15.35 30.36
CA THR A 8 7.52 15.89 29.08
C THR A 8 6.33 16.07 28.15
N LYS A 9 6.25 17.24 27.51
CA LYS A 9 5.23 17.48 26.48
C LYS A 9 5.51 16.58 25.28
N GLU A 10 4.43 16.13 24.63
CA GLU A 10 4.51 15.42 23.36
C GLU A 10 5.25 16.27 22.33
N TRP A 11 6.14 15.64 21.56
CA TRP A 11 6.75 16.31 20.43
C TRP A 11 5.81 16.35 19.23
N ILE A 12 5.59 17.54 18.69
CA ILE A 12 4.84 17.80 17.45
C ILE A 12 5.79 18.53 16.50
N GLY A 13 5.95 18.00 15.29
CA GLY A 13 6.80 18.58 14.26
C GLY A 13 6.25 19.91 13.76
N LYS A 14 7.14 20.89 13.53
CA LYS A 14 6.77 22.21 12.99
C LYS A 14 6.24 22.10 11.56
N THR A 15 6.81 21.19 10.78
CA THR A 15 6.41 20.88 9.40
C THR A 15 6.26 19.36 9.24
N PRO A 16 5.57 18.88 8.19
CA PRO A 16 5.47 17.45 7.89
C PRO A 16 6.85 16.77 7.71
N ASP A 17 7.85 17.51 7.22
CA ASP A 17 9.19 17.00 6.96
C ASP A 17 10.16 17.13 8.16
N THR A 18 9.73 17.79 9.23
CA THR A 18 10.58 17.98 10.41
C THR A 18 10.86 16.62 11.06
N ARG A 19 12.13 16.24 11.18
CA ARG A 19 12.54 14.99 11.83
C ARG A 19 12.48 15.11 13.36
N PRO A 20 12.04 14.06 14.08
CA PRO A 20 12.10 14.05 15.55
C PRO A 20 13.55 14.16 16.06
N PRO A 21 13.81 15.00 17.06
CA PRO A 21 15.13 15.15 17.66
C PRO A 21 15.56 13.87 18.42
N PRO A 22 16.86 13.68 18.68
CA PRO A 22 17.38 12.43 19.26
C PRO A 22 16.68 11.93 20.52
N HIS A 23 16.33 12.83 21.45
CA HIS A 23 15.65 12.45 22.69
C HIS A 23 14.22 11.91 22.45
N VAL A 24 13.50 12.43 21.46
CA VAL A 24 12.18 11.92 21.05
C VAL A 24 12.32 10.54 20.42
N ARG A 25 13.35 10.35 19.57
CA ARG A 25 13.63 9.04 18.96
C ARG A 25 13.92 7.98 20.02
N LEU A 26 14.64 8.34 21.08
CA LEU A 26 14.91 7.45 22.21
C LEU A 26 13.61 7.07 22.94
N ARG A 27 12.76 8.05 23.28
CA ARG A 27 11.43 7.78 23.89
C ARG A 27 10.58 6.84 23.05
N ILE A 28 10.55 7.06 21.74
CA ILE A 28 9.83 6.19 20.80
C ILE A 28 10.43 4.77 20.83
N PHE A 29 11.75 4.64 20.78
CA PHE A 29 12.41 3.33 20.82
C PHE A 29 12.09 2.56 22.12
N GLU A 30 12.13 3.24 23.26
CA GLU A 30 11.82 2.68 24.58
C GLU A 30 10.34 2.29 24.71
N ARG A 31 9.42 3.13 24.21
CA ARG A 31 7.97 2.84 24.18
C ARG A 31 7.67 1.52 23.47
N TYR A 32 8.38 1.24 22.38
CA TYR A 32 8.24 0.01 21.61
C TYR A 32 9.16 -1.12 22.08
N LYS A 33 9.83 -0.95 23.23
CA LYS A 33 10.74 -1.93 23.84
C LYS A 33 11.84 -2.39 22.87
N GLY A 34 12.32 -1.48 22.02
CA GLY A 34 13.32 -1.76 21.01
C GLY A 34 12.87 -2.74 19.92
N LYS A 35 11.57 -2.85 19.65
CA LYS A 35 11.04 -3.73 18.60
C LYS A 35 10.53 -2.92 17.41
N CYS A 36 10.82 -3.42 16.21
CA CYS A 36 10.21 -2.92 14.98
C CYS A 36 8.68 -3.08 15.09
N HIS A 37 7.93 -1.99 14.92
CA HIS A 37 6.47 -2.04 15.05
C HIS A 37 5.79 -2.83 13.93
N TRP A 38 6.42 -2.90 12.75
CA TRP A 38 5.89 -3.58 11.58
C TRP A 38 6.16 -5.09 11.61
N SER A 39 7.42 -5.48 11.77
CA SER A 39 7.81 -6.89 11.74
C SER A 39 7.84 -7.57 13.11
N GLY A 40 7.77 -6.82 14.20
CA GLY A 40 7.90 -7.34 15.57
C GLY A 40 9.32 -7.76 15.97
N ILE A 41 10.28 -7.68 15.05
CA ILE A 41 11.68 -8.08 15.28
C ILE A 41 12.35 -7.09 16.24
N THR A 42 13.08 -7.61 17.21
CA THR A 42 13.93 -6.80 18.11
C THR A 42 15.07 -6.15 17.34
N ILE A 43 15.18 -4.84 17.46
CA ILE A 43 16.25 -4.01 16.89
C ILE A 43 17.48 -4.16 17.78
N ARG A 44 18.55 -4.72 17.23
CA ARG A 44 19.82 -4.94 17.94
C ARG A 44 20.74 -3.73 17.79
N PRO A 45 21.71 -3.56 18.69
CA PRO A 45 22.78 -2.60 18.48
C PRO A 45 23.48 -2.87 17.14
N GLY A 46 23.63 -1.83 16.32
CA GLY A 46 24.19 -1.91 14.97
C GLY A 46 23.15 -2.06 13.85
N ASP A 47 21.90 -2.42 14.16
CA ASP A 47 20.84 -2.46 13.16
C ASP A 47 20.44 -1.05 12.70
N HIS A 48 20.29 -0.88 11.39
CA HIS A 48 19.77 0.36 10.82
C HIS A 48 18.24 0.43 10.94
N TRP A 49 17.76 1.37 11.74
CA TRP A 49 16.34 1.63 11.93
C TRP A 49 16.03 3.13 11.76
N ASP A 50 14.82 3.41 11.30
CA ASP A 50 14.28 4.75 11.13
C ASP A 50 13.03 4.92 12.03
N VAL A 51 12.65 6.18 12.26
CA VAL A 51 11.34 6.49 12.87
C VAL A 51 10.37 6.73 11.75
N ASP A 52 9.32 5.91 11.70
CA ASP A 52 8.30 5.96 10.66
C ASP A 52 6.95 6.31 11.27
N HIS A 53 6.08 6.91 10.46
CA HIS A 53 4.74 7.27 10.88
C HIS A 53 3.83 6.03 10.84
N VAL A 54 3.21 5.65 11.95
CA VAL A 54 2.30 4.50 12.04
C VAL A 54 1.19 4.63 11.00
N ILE A 55 0.56 5.81 10.95
CA ILE A 55 -0.27 6.25 9.83
C ILE A 55 0.58 7.19 8.99
N ALA A 56 0.84 6.85 7.72
CA ALA A 56 1.61 7.72 6.84
C ALA A 56 0.95 9.10 6.67
N LEU A 57 1.77 10.15 6.57
CA LEU A 57 1.32 11.54 6.36
C LEU A 57 0.37 11.65 5.16
N ILE A 58 0.66 10.93 4.09
CA ILE A 58 -0.13 10.95 2.85
C ILE A 58 -1.54 10.34 3.01
N ASN A 59 -1.71 9.49 4.02
CA ASN A 59 -2.96 8.83 4.39
C ASN A 59 -3.66 9.55 5.57
N GLY A 60 -3.27 10.80 5.86
CA GLY A 60 -3.87 11.61 6.92
C GLY A 60 -3.20 11.48 8.29
N GLY A 61 -2.01 10.88 8.35
CA GLY A 61 -1.21 10.83 9.57
C GLY A 61 -0.66 12.19 9.98
N GLU A 62 -0.44 12.37 11.28
CA GLU A 62 0.15 13.58 11.85
C GLU A 62 1.65 13.40 12.11
N ASN A 63 2.43 14.48 11.97
CA ASN A 63 3.86 14.47 12.31
C ASN A 63 4.06 14.71 13.82
N ARG A 64 3.60 13.76 14.64
CA ARG A 64 3.71 13.81 16.11
C ARG A 64 4.25 12.51 16.67
N GLU A 65 4.83 12.59 17.86
CA GLU A 65 5.43 11.45 18.57
C GLU A 65 4.42 10.31 18.84
N GLY A 66 3.14 10.59 19.05
CA GLY A 66 2.10 9.58 19.20
C GLY A 66 1.83 8.76 17.93
N ASN A 67 2.14 9.30 16.75
CA ASN A 67 2.00 8.61 15.46
C ASN A 67 3.34 8.06 14.95
N MET A 68 4.37 7.98 15.78
CA MET A 68 5.70 7.55 15.36
C MET A 68 6.11 6.24 16.03
N ALA A 69 6.77 5.39 15.25
CA ALA A 69 7.22 4.09 15.70
C ALA A 69 8.57 3.71 15.06
N PRO A 70 9.40 2.92 15.76
CA PRO A 70 10.64 2.45 15.19
C PRO A 70 10.37 1.38 14.13
N ILE A 71 11.09 1.44 13.01
CA ILE A 71 11.02 0.46 11.93
C ILE A 71 12.40 0.12 11.41
N LEU A 72 12.63 -1.14 11.06
CA LEU A 72 13.88 -1.56 10.43
C LEU A 72 13.92 -1.07 8.98
N ARG A 73 15.01 -0.40 8.58
CA ARG A 73 15.18 0.24 7.26
C ARG A 73 15.13 -0.75 6.09
N GLY A 74 15.37 -2.04 6.35
CA GLY A 74 15.41 -3.10 5.35
C GLY A 74 14.03 -3.42 4.73
N LYS A 75 13.66 -4.70 4.75
CA LYS A 75 12.40 -5.18 4.18
C LYS A 75 11.15 -4.54 4.83
N PRO A 76 11.05 -4.41 6.18
CA PRO A 76 9.85 -3.90 6.83
C PRO A 76 9.44 -2.49 6.39
N HIS A 77 10.40 -1.56 6.33
CA HIS A 77 10.11 -0.17 5.94
C HIS A 77 9.64 -0.07 4.48
N LYS A 78 10.23 -0.85 3.57
CA LYS A 78 9.82 -0.89 2.17
C LYS A 78 8.42 -1.48 1.99
N GLU A 79 8.09 -2.55 2.72
CA GLU A 79 6.77 -3.17 2.68
C GLU A 79 5.68 -2.21 3.15
N LYS A 80 5.91 -1.57 4.30
CA LYS A 80 4.97 -0.57 4.82
C LYS A 80 4.79 0.59 3.83
N THR A 81 5.89 1.13 3.29
CA THR A 81 5.83 2.18 2.27
C THR A 81 4.99 1.75 1.06
N ALA A 82 5.17 0.51 0.58
CA ALA A 82 4.38 -0.01 -0.54
C ALA A 82 2.88 -0.11 -0.20
N GLN A 83 2.54 -0.53 1.02
CA GLN A 83 1.15 -0.59 1.47
C GLN A 83 0.53 0.81 1.60
N ASP A 84 1.27 1.76 2.17
CA ASP A 84 0.81 3.15 2.32
C ASP A 84 0.51 3.80 0.96
N VAL A 85 1.38 3.58 -0.04
CA VAL A 85 1.18 4.08 -1.41
C VAL A 85 0.02 3.37 -2.13
N ALA A 86 -0.14 2.07 -1.89
CA ALA A 86 -1.27 1.32 -2.44
C ALA A 86 -2.61 1.85 -1.88
N GLU A 87 -2.65 2.12 -0.58
CA GLU A 87 -3.82 2.69 0.10
C GLU A 87 -4.16 4.09 -0.42
N LYS A 88 -3.16 4.99 -0.50
CA LYS A 88 -3.30 6.30 -1.15
C LYS A 88 -3.94 6.16 -2.54
N SER A 89 -3.40 5.27 -3.36
CA SER A 89 -3.87 5.06 -4.74
C SER A 89 -5.31 4.53 -4.79
N ARG A 90 -5.68 3.67 -3.83
CA ARG A 90 -7.04 3.16 -3.67
C ARG A 90 -8.02 4.27 -3.30
N VAL A 91 -7.70 5.06 -2.28
CA VAL A 91 -8.52 6.20 -1.83
C VAL A 91 -8.67 7.23 -2.94
N TYR A 92 -7.58 7.57 -3.64
CA TYR A 92 -7.62 8.47 -4.79
C TYR A 92 -8.56 7.98 -5.88
N ARG A 93 -8.46 6.69 -6.29
CA ARG A 93 -9.35 6.13 -7.33
C ARG A 93 -10.83 6.20 -6.94
N LYS A 94 -11.15 5.87 -5.68
CA LYS A 94 -12.53 5.97 -5.17
C LYS A 94 -13.05 7.40 -5.21
N ARG A 95 -12.24 8.35 -4.72
CA ARG A 95 -12.60 9.78 -4.73
C ARG A 95 -12.76 10.31 -6.15
N ALA A 96 -11.83 9.98 -7.05
CA ALA A 96 -11.90 10.38 -8.45
C ALA A 96 -13.15 9.83 -9.14
N ALA A 97 -13.52 8.56 -8.89
CA ALA A 97 -14.74 7.96 -9.43
C ALA A 97 -16.00 8.66 -8.91
N HIS A 98 -16.07 8.95 -7.60
CA HIS A 98 -17.20 9.65 -7.00
C HIS A 98 -17.36 11.07 -7.54
N LEU A 99 -16.25 11.74 -7.89
CA LEU A 99 -16.26 13.08 -8.48
C LEU A 99 -16.43 13.07 -10.01
N GLY A 100 -16.56 11.90 -10.65
CA GLY A 100 -16.66 11.80 -12.10
C GLY A 100 -15.38 12.15 -12.88
N LEU A 101 -14.23 12.22 -12.20
CA LEU A 101 -12.92 12.53 -12.80
C LEU A 101 -12.27 11.32 -13.51
N THR A 102 -12.97 10.19 -13.54
CA THR A 102 -12.51 8.97 -14.21
C THR A 102 -12.95 8.94 -15.67
N LYS A 103 -12.04 8.52 -16.56
CA LYS A 103 -12.38 8.32 -17.97
C LYS A 103 -13.53 7.32 -18.13
N PRO A 104 -14.46 7.55 -19.06
CA PRO A 104 -15.53 6.60 -19.35
C PRO A 104 -14.93 5.28 -19.84
N ARG A 105 -15.56 4.18 -19.42
CA ARG A 105 -15.15 2.83 -19.80
C ARG A 105 -15.24 2.67 -21.32
N GLN A 106 -14.11 2.35 -21.94
CA GLN A 106 -14.06 2.12 -23.38
C GLN A 106 -14.66 0.75 -23.73
N LYS A 107 -15.36 0.65 -24.86
CA LYS A 107 -15.82 -0.64 -25.39
C LYS A 107 -14.59 -1.44 -25.83
N ILE A 108 -14.49 -2.70 -25.37
CA ILE A 108 -13.42 -3.60 -25.81
C ILE A 108 -13.61 -3.86 -27.30
N LYS A 109 -12.64 -3.46 -28.12
CA LYS A 109 -12.60 -3.80 -29.55
C LYS A 109 -11.93 -5.17 -29.69
N SER A 110 -12.71 -6.24 -29.77
CA SER A 110 -12.18 -7.57 -30.09
C SER A 110 -11.88 -7.67 -31.59
N ARG A 111 -10.98 -8.59 -31.99
CA ARG A 111 -10.58 -8.84 -33.39
C ARG A 111 -11.73 -9.33 -34.29
N GLY A 112 -12.90 -9.64 -33.71
CA GLY A 112 -13.95 -10.42 -34.37
C GLY A 112 -13.59 -11.91 -34.47
N PHE A 113 -14.58 -12.74 -34.77
CA PHE A 113 -14.35 -14.14 -35.10
C PHE A 113 -13.70 -14.23 -36.49
N GLU A 114 -12.77 -15.17 -36.66
CA GLU A 114 -12.19 -15.47 -37.96
C GLU A 114 -13.31 -15.98 -38.89
N LYS A 115 -13.37 -15.43 -40.10
CA LYS A 115 -14.39 -15.85 -41.07
C LYS A 115 -14.13 -17.31 -41.44
N VAL A 116 -15.13 -18.16 -41.24
CA VAL A 116 -15.10 -19.55 -41.71
C VAL A 116 -14.97 -19.52 -43.24
N PRO A 117 -14.14 -20.38 -43.85
CA PRO A 117 -14.06 -20.50 -45.30
C PRO A 117 -15.45 -20.85 -45.88
N GLU A 118 -15.70 -20.39 -47.10
CA GLU A 118 -16.97 -20.60 -47.79
C GLU A 118 -17.29 -22.09 -47.93
N GLN A 119 -18.42 -22.52 -47.38
CA GLN A 119 -18.83 -23.93 -47.39
C GLN A 119 -19.63 -24.23 -48.67
N ARG A 120 -18.96 -24.71 -49.71
CA ARG A 120 -19.57 -25.11 -51.00
C ARG A 120 -20.21 -26.50 -50.93
N ARG A 121 -21.18 -26.69 -50.03
CA ARG A 121 -21.88 -27.98 -49.82
C ARG A 121 -23.12 -28.19 -50.71
N ALA A 122 -23.49 -27.21 -51.54
CA ALA A 122 -24.62 -27.37 -52.46
C ALA A 122 -24.39 -28.50 -53.49
N SER A 123 -23.15 -28.75 -53.90
CA SER A 123 -22.77 -29.81 -54.84
C SER A 123 -22.25 -31.09 -54.18
N SER A 124 -22.18 -31.16 -52.84
CA SER A 124 -21.74 -32.39 -52.18
C SER A 124 -22.82 -33.47 -52.28
N PRO A 125 -22.45 -34.73 -52.63
CA PRO A 125 -23.42 -35.82 -52.70
C PRO A 125 -24.15 -35.98 -51.37
N ILE A 126 -25.48 -36.06 -51.42
CA ILE A 126 -26.30 -36.32 -50.23
C ILE A 126 -26.31 -37.84 -50.04
N GLU A 127 -25.57 -38.35 -49.06
CA GLU A 127 -25.77 -39.72 -48.57
C GLU A 127 -27.10 -39.79 -47.83
N LYS A 128 -28.14 -40.21 -48.56
CA LYS A 128 -29.43 -40.52 -47.98
C LYS A 128 -29.32 -41.90 -47.37
N TRP A 129 -29.39 -42.00 -46.04
CA TRP A 129 -29.50 -43.29 -45.35
C TRP A 129 -30.71 -44.04 -45.90
N ARG A 130 -30.47 -45.20 -46.53
CA ARG A 130 -31.51 -46.12 -47.01
C ARG A 130 -31.52 -47.30 -46.04
N GLY A 131 -32.33 -47.18 -45.00
CA GLY A 131 -32.48 -48.24 -44.00
C GLY A 131 -32.88 -49.57 -44.62
N PHE A 132 -32.29 -50.64 -44.09
CA PHE A 132 -32.88 -51.96 -43.95
C PHE A 132 -32.71 -52.37 -42.48
#